data_AF-A0A7Y3M8Y1-F1
#
_entry.id   AF-A0A7Y3M8Y1-F1
#
_cell.length_a   1.000
_cell.length_b   1.000
_cell.length_c   1.000
_cell.angle_alpha   90.00
_cell.angle_beta   90.00
_cell.angle_gamma   90.00
#
_symmetry.space_group_name_H-M   'P 1'
#
loop_
_entity.id
_entity.type
_entity.pdbx_description
1 polymer ?
#
loop_
_entity_poly.entity_id
_entity_poly.type
_entity_poly.pdbx_seq_one_letter_code
_entity_poly.pdbx_strand_id
1 'polypeptide(L)'
;MAVAVCGAALACEREERARPAVVRTATGIWVDRAVLRVAEAAEFAYLQNLSQAEAGETPALRELLVFCQRLDGSAKVHHGIVLIELLGRTGDETFARVAEGLAAEQRAPVLEALRIGARETRRGPLRGPLERGFPLTTMALRSDGGDA
;
A
#
# COMPACT_ATOMS: atom_id res chain seq x y z
N MET A 1 -40.77 -0.01 -35.45
CA MET A 1 -39.33 -0.16 -35.73
C MET A 1 -38.57 0.13 -34.45
N ALA A 2 -38.03 -0.89 -33.79
CA ALA A 2 -37.14 -0.71 -32.65
C ALA A 2 -35.71 -0.63 -33.17
N VAL A 3 -35.04 0.50 -32.97
CA VAL A 3 -33.60 0.65 -33.25
C VAL A 3 -32.85 0.38 -31.96
N ALA A 4 -32.05 -0.68 -32.00
CA ALA A 4 -31.16 -1.09 -30.93
C ALA A 4 -30.07 -0.04 -30.71
N VAL A 5 -30.04 0.55 -29.52
CA VAL A 5 -28.86 1.23 -28.97
C VAL A 5 -28.73 0.70 -27.55
N CYS A 6 -27.68 -0.08 -27.29
CA CYS A 6 -27.05 -0.39 -26.00
C CYS A 6 -26.46 -1.82 -26.03
N GLY A 7 -25.32 -1.99 -26.69
CA GLY A 7 -24.48 -3.20 -26.57
C GLY A 7 -23.22 -2.96 -25.75
N ALA A 8 -22.56 -1.80 -25.93
CA ALA A 8 -21.25 -1.54 -25.33
C ALA A 8 -21.30 -1.16 -23.84
N ALA A 9 -22.31 -0.41 -23.39
CA ALA A 9 -22.41 0.01 -21.99
C ALA A 9 -22.65 -1.17 -21.02
N LEU A 10 -23.44 -2.16 -21.46
CA LEU A 10 -23.79 -3.34 -20.65
C LEU A 10 -22.60 -4.30 -20.44
N ALA A 11 -21.61 -4.32 -21.34
CA ALA A 11 -20.42 -5.14 -21.19
C ALA A 11 -19.46 -4.55 -20.14
N CYS A 12 -19.27 -3.23 -20.17
CA CYS A 12 -18.41 -2.51 -19.21
C CYS A 12 -18.95 -2.62 -17.77
N GLU A 13 -20.27 -2.47 -17.57
CA GLU A 13 -20.89 -2.62 -16.24
C GLU A 13 -20.90 -4.07 -15.71
N ARG A 14 -20.92 -5.09 -16.59
CA ARG A 14 -20.88 -6.50 -16.19
C ARG A 14 -19.51 -6.89 -15.64
N GLU A 15 -18.44 -6.37 -16.20
CA GLU A 15 -17.07 -6.67 -15.78
C GLU A 15 -16.72 -5.98 -14.45
N GLU A 16 -17.23 -4.75 -14.24
CA GLU A 16 -17.11 -3.99 -12.99
C GLU A 16 -17.72 -4.73 -11.78
N ARG A 17 -18.80 -5.51 -11.98
CA ARG A 17 -19.47 -6.32 -10.94
C ARG A 17 -18.78 -7.64 -10.62
N ALA A 18 -17.96 -8.17 -11.53
CA ALA A 18 -17.27 -9.45 -11.35
C ALA A 18 -15.93 -9.33 -10.61
N ARG A 19 -15.36 -8.11 -10.51
CA ARG A 19 -14.09 -7.87 -9.83
C ARG A 19 -14.27 -7.95 -8.30
N PRO A 20 -13.47 -8.76 -7.59
CA PRO A 20 -13.61 -8.94 -6.15
C PRO A 20 -13.36 -7.61 -5.42
N ALA A 21 -14.14 -7.34 -4.37
CA ALA A 21 -13.99 -6.14 -3.54
C ALA A 21 -12.67 -6.10 -2.77
N VAL A 22 -12.08 -7.27 -2.52
CA VAL A 22 -10.79 -7.43 -1.86
C VAL A 22 -10.04 -8.56 -2.54
N VAL A 23 -8.75 -8.36 -2.82
CA VAL A 23 -7.83 -9.39 -3.31
C VAL A 23 -6.96 -9.87 -2.16
N ARG A 24 -6.81 -11.19 -2.01
CA ARG A 24 -5.92 -11.78 -1.01
C ARG A 24 -4.67 -12.30 -1.71
N THR A 25 -3.49 -11.88 -1.28
CA THR A 25 -2.22 -12.39 -1.81
C THR A 25 -1.99 -13.83 -1.38
N ALA A 26 -1.07 -14.54 -2.05
CA ALA A 26 -0.67 -15.90 -1.67
C ALA A 26 -0.21 -15.98 -0.22
N THR A 27 0.40 -14.90 0.27
CA THR A 27 0.88 -14.86 1.65
C THR A 27 -0.23 -14.51 2.64
N GLY A 28 -1.36 -13.97 2.18
CA GLY A 28 -2.53 -13.66 2.99
C GLY A 28 -2.63 -12.19 3.43
N ILE A 29 -1.97 -11.27 2.72
CA ILE A 29 -2.25 -9.84 2.84
C ILE A 29 -3.54 -9.53 2.06
N TRP A 30 -4.42 -8.73 2.64
CA TRP A 30 -5.68 -8.30 2.02
C TRP A 30 -5.51 -6.92 1.39
N VAL A 31 -5.83 -6.80 0.11
CA VAL A 31 -5.76 -5.55 -0.66
C VAL A 31 -7.17 -5.12 -1.05
N ASP A 32 -7.58 -3.96 -0.55
CA ASP A 32 -8.89 -3.39 -0.84
C ASP A 32 -9.00 -2.82 -2.26
N ARG A 33 -10.18 -2.94 -2.88
CA ARG A 33 -10.46 -2.41 -4.22
C ARG A 33 -10.23 -0.90 -4.33
N ALA A 34 -10.38 -0.13 -3.25
CA ALA A 34 -10.07 1.30 -3.26
C ALA A 34 -8.62 1.57 -3.67
N VAL A 35 -7.67 0.77 -3.17
CA VAL A 35 -6.25 0.88 -3.53
C VAL A 35 -6.03 0.48 -4.99
N LEU A 36 -6.65 -0.62 -5.42
CA LEU A 36 -6.53 -1.13 -6.78
C LEU A 36 -7.07 -0.16 -7.83
N ARG A 37 -8.14 0.58 -7.53
CA ARG A 37 -8.67 1.63 -8.41
C ARG A 37 -7.69 2.78 -8.61
N VAL A 38 -7.04 3.24 -7.54
CA VAL A 38 -6.01 4.28 -7.64
C VAL A 38 -4.81 3.76 -8.42
N ALA A 39 -4.42 2.49 -8.19
CA ALA A 39 -3.33 1.87 -8.93
C ALA A 39 -3.63 1.75 -10.43
N GLU A 40 -4.83 1.31 -10.80
CA GLU A 40 -5.29 1.23 -12.20
C GLU A 40 -5.29 2.61 -12.87
N ALA A 41 -5.85 3.63 -12.21
CA ALA A 41 -5.87 5.00 -12.71
C ALA A 41 -4.46 5.61 -12.88
N ALA A 42 -3.48 5.14 -12.10
CA ALA A 42 -2.11 5.60 -12.15
C ALA A 42 -1.16 4.66 -12.90
N GLU A 43 -1.71 3.68 -13.63
CA GLU A 43 -0.99 2.63 -14.38
C GLU A 43 0.08 1.91 -13.54
N PHE A 44 -0.17 1.80 -12.23
CA PHE A 44 0.76 1.22 -11.27
C PHE A 44 0.50 -0.28 -11.11
N ALA A 45 1.53 -1.10 -11.31
CA ALA A 45 1.47 -2.56 -11.21
C ALA A 45 1.41 -3.05 -9.73
N TYR A 46 0.39 -2.64 -8.99
CA TYR A 46 0.31 -2.80 -7.52
C TYR A 46 0.45 -4.25 -7.06
N LEU A 47 -0.33 -5.17 -7.62
CA LEU A 47 -0.31 -6.57 -7.20
C LEU A 47 1.00 -7.27 -7.56
N GLN A 48 1.64 -6.87 -8.67
CA GLN A 48 2.94 -7.38 -9.06
C GLN A 48 4.03 -6.90 -8.09
N ASN A 49 4.05 -5.59 -7.80
CA ASN A 49 5.00 -5.02 -6.84
C ASN A 49 4.79 -5.60 -5.43
N LEU A 50 3.54 -5.81 -5.00
CA LEU A 50 3.25 -6.47 -3.73
C LEU A 50 3.79 -7.90 -3.68
N SER A 51 3.52 -8.69 -4.72
CA SER A 51 4.02 -10.08 -4.81
C SER A 51 5.55 -10.14 -4.78
N GLN A 52 6.22 -9.24 -5.51
CA GLN A 52 7.69 -9.16 -5.53
C GLN A 52 8.26 -8.70 -4.19
N ALA A 53 7.65 -7.70 -3.56
CA ALA A 53 8.06 -7.24 -2.24
C ALA A 53 7.86 -8.32 -1.16
N GLU A 54 6.79 -9.12 -1.25
CA GLU A 54 6.57 -10.30 -0.41
C GLU A 54 7.67 -11.36 -0.59
N ALA A 55 8.28 -11.44 -1.77
CA ALA A 55 9.42 -12.30 -2.06
C ALA A 55 10.79 -11.69 -1.65
N GLY A 56 10.80 -10.46 -1.12
CA GLY A 56 12.01 -9.77 -0.68
C GLY A 56 12.66 -8.86 -1.73
N GLU A 57 12.01 -8.64 -2.87
CA GLU A 57 12.53 -7.75 -3.93
C GLU A 57 12.45 -6.29 -3.48
N THR A 58 13.58 -5.73 -3.09
CA THR A 58 13.67 -4.36 -2.54
C THR A 58 13.24 -3.25 -3.51
N PRO A 59 13.44 -3.35 -4.86
CA PRO A 59 12.90 -2.35 -5.78
C PRO A 59 11.37 -2.31 -5.76
N ALA A 60 10.72 -3.47 -5.69
CA ALA A 60 9.26 -3.56 -5.64
C ALA A 60 8.71 -3.00 -4.32
N LEU A 61 9.40 -3.22 -3.20
CA LEU A 61 9.08 -2.57 -1.93
C LEU A 61 9.16 -1.05 -2.07
N ARG A 62 10.25 -0.53 -2.65
CA ARG A 62 10.42 0.91 -2.87
C ARG A 62 9.26 1.52 -3.66
N GLU A 63 8.84 0.87 -4.73
CA GLU A 63 7.71 1.32 -5.56
C GLU A 63 6.40 1.41 -4.74
N LEU A 64 6.13 0.43 -3.88
CA LEU A 64 4.98 0.48 -2.97
C LEU A 64 5.08 1.64 -1.98
N LEU A 65 6.26 1.95 -1.46
CA LEU A 65 6.44 3.09 -0.55
C LEU A 65 6.19 4.41 -1.27
N VAL A 66 6.78 4.59 -2.46
CA VAL A 66 6.60 5.81 -3.25
C VAL A 66 5.13 6.00 -3.66
N PHE A 67 4.40 4.90 -3.90
CA PHE A 67 2.98 4.93 -4.23
C PHE A 67 2.10 5.60 -3.15
N CYS A 68 2.57 5.72 -1.89
CA CYS A 68 1.90 6.49 -0.84
C CYS A 68 1.57 7.94 -1.25
N GLN A 69 2.37 8.55 -2.12
CA GLN A 69 2.17 9.92 -2.59
C GLN A 69 0.91 10.09 -3.46
N ARG A 70 0.39 8.99 -4.01
CA ARG A 70 -0.78 8.99 -4.91
C ARG A 70 -2.09 8.69 -4.19
N LEU A 71 -2.04 8.47 -2.86
CA LEU A 71 -3.16 7.94 -2.10
C LEU A 71 -3.69 8.95 -1.09
N ASP A 72 -5.02 9.04 -1.02
CA ASP A 72 -5.76 9.79 -0.03
C ASP A 72 -6.93 8.95 0.53
N GLY A 73 -7.67 9.54 1.47
CA GLY A 73 -8.91 8.98 2.01
C GLY A 73 -8.81 7.51 2.44
N SER A 74 -9.79 6.71 2.01
CA SER A 74 -9.86 5.28 2.33
C SER A 74 -8.74 4.47 1.66
N ALA A 75 -8.30 4.84 0.45
CA ALA A 75 -7.24 4.13 -0.25
C ALA A 75 -5.91 4.21 0.53
N LYS A 76 -5.60 5.37 1.12
CA LYS A 76 -4.43 5.52 1.99
C LYS A 76 -4.52 4.65 3.25
N VAL A 77 -5.71 4.54 3.85
CA VAL A 77 -5.93 3.67 5.02
C VAL A 77 -5.66 2.20 4.65
N HIS A 78 -6.29 1.71 3.59
CA HIS A 78 -6.14 0.32 3.17
C HIS A 78 -4.71 -0.01 2.71
N HIS A 79 -4.05 0.92 2.02
CA HIS A 79 -2.64 0.78 1.67
C HIS A 79 -1.74 0.77 2.91
N GLY A 80 -2.01 1.62 3.89
CA GLY A 80 -1.30 1.60 5.18
C GLY A 80 -1.38 0.25 5.87
N ILE A 81 -2.56 -0.40 5.85
CA ILE A 81 -2.74 -1.77 6.38
C ILE A 81 -1.88 -2.77 5.59
N VAL A 82 -1.82 -2.66 4.26
CA VAL A 82 -0.94 -3.50 3.44
C VAL A 82 0.53 -3.29 3.82
N LEU A 83 0.98 -2.04 3.97
CA LEU A 83 2.36 -1.73 4.32
C LEU A 83 2.76 -2.24 5.70
N ILE A 84 1.90 -2.13 6.72
CA ILE A 84 2.23 -2.65 8.06
C ILE A 84 2.30 -4.19 8.06
N GLU A 85 1.44 -4.86 7.30
CA GLU A 85 1.50 -6.32 7.16
C GLU A 85 2.75 -6.76 6.38
N LEU A 86 3.14 -6.00 5.36
CA LEU A 86 4.37 -6.25 4.60
C LEU A 86 5.62 -5.99 5.45
N LEU A 87 5.62 -4.93 6.27
CA LEU A 87 6.68 -4.62 7.24
C LEU A 87 6.84 -5.75 8.26
N GLY A 88 5.75 -6.24 8.83
CA GLY A 88 5.77 -7.39 9.75
C GLY A 88 6.30 -8.69 9.13
N ARG A 89 6.38 -8.80 7.80
CA ARG A 89 6.91 -9.96 7.07
C ARG A 89 8.36 -9.78 6.64
N THR A 90 8.66 -8.64 6.04
CA THR A 90 9.97 -8.31 5.48
C THR A 90 10.98 -7.96 6.57
N GLY A 91 10.50 -7.58 7.75
CA GLY A 91 11.30 -7.23 8.91
C GLY A 91 11.69 -5.76 8.92
N ASP A 92 11.91 -5.24 10.13
CA ASP A 92 12.20 -3.82 10.36
C ASP A 92 13.47 -3.35 9.64
N GLU A 93 14.54 -4.15 9.66
CA GLU A 93 15.83 -3.81 9.04
C GLU A 93 15.74 -3.64 7.52
N THR A 94 15.09 -4.60 6.84
CA THR A 94 14.94 -4.58 5.37
C THR A 94 14.12 -3.36 4.95
N PHE A 95 13.01 -3.12 5.64
CA PHE A 95 12.11 -2.04 5.33
C PHE A 95 12.75 -0.67 5.60
N ALA A 96 13.46 -0.53 6.73
CA ALA A 96 14.22 0.67 7.08
C ALA A 96 15.26 1.01 6.01
N ARG A 97 16.05 0.03 5.55
CA ARG A 97 17.06 0.23 4.50
C ARG A 97 16.45 0.76 3.20
N VAL A 98 15.28 0.26 2.81
CA VAL A 98 14.58 0.76 1.62
C VAL A 98 14.03 2.16 1.86
N ALA A 99 13.48 2.43 3.05
CA ALA A 99 12.97 3.74 3.44
C ALA A 99 14.06 4.82 3.49
N GLU A 100 15.28 4.50 3.92
CA GLU A 100 16.44 5.41 3.90
C GLU A 100 16.78 5.88 2.49
N GLY A 101 16.57 5.04 1.48
CA GLY A 101 16.79 5.37 0.07
C GLY A 101 15.74 6.31 -0.54
N LEU A 102 14.68 6.66 0.19
CA LEU A 102 13.62 7.57 -0.26
C LEU A 102 14.04 9.03 -0.10
N ALA A 103 13.54 9.88 -1.01
CA ALA A 103 13.66 11.33 -0.90
C ALA A 103 12.88 11.85 0.31
N ALA A 104 13.26 13.03 0.84
CA ALA A 104 12.62 13.60 2.01
C ALA A 104 11.10 13.80 1.82
N GLU A 105 10.65 14.25 0.64
CA GLU A 105 9.22 14.40 0.33
C GLU A 105 8.45 13.07 0.21
N GLN A 106 9.15 11.94 0.06
CA GLN A 106 8.55 10.60 -0.02
C GLN A 106 8.36 9.97 1.37
N ARG A 107 9.21 10.31 2.33
CA ARG A 107 9.22 9.67 3.66
C ARG A 107 8.00 10.02 4.51
N ALA A 108 7.56 11.28 4.49
CA ALA A 108 6.42 11.73 5.30
C ALA A 108 5.10 11.03 4.94
N PRO A 109 4.71 10.90 3.64
CA PRO A 109 3.53 10.11 3.25
C PRO A 109 3.60 8.65 3.67
N VAL A 110 4.78 8.02 3.60
CA VAL A 110 4.99 6.63 4.01
C VAL A 110 4.83 6.47 5.53
N LEU A 111 5.44 7.37 6.30
CA LEU A 111 5.31 7.38 7.76
C LEU A 111 3.85 7.53 8.19
N GLU A 112 3.11 8.42 7.53
CA GLU A 112 1.70 8.62 7.79
C GLU A 112 0.87 7.37 7.47
N ALA A 113 1.10 6.75 6.30
CA ALA A 113 0.42 5.52 5.91
C ALA A 113 0.69 4.36 6.88
N LEU A 114 1.94 4.18 7.32
CA LEU A 114 2.30 3.15 8.30
C LEU A 114 1.66 3.41 9.67
N ARG A 115 1.63 4.67 10.13
CA ARG A 115 0.94 5.03 11.38
C ARG A 115 -0.55 4.76 11.31
N ILE A 116 -1.20 5.05 10.17
CA ILE A 116 -2.59 4.69 9.94
C ILE A 116 -2.74 3.16 9.97
N GLY A 117 -1.94 2.44 9.19
CA GLY A 117 -1.95 0.98 9.13
C GLY A 117 -1.79 0.32 10.50
N ALA A 118 -0.85 0.78 11.33
CA ALA A 118 -0.61 0.26 12.66
C ALA A 118 -1.77 0.53 13.65
N ARG A 119 -2.64 1.51 13.40
CA ARG A 119 -3.87 1.73 14.17
C ARG A 119 -5.03 0.86 13.69
N GLU A 120 -5.15 0.71 12.37
CA GLU A 120 -6.31 0.10 11.69
C GLU A 120 -6.15 -1.39 11.40
N THR A 121 -4.93 -1.93 11.46
CA THR A 121 -4.68 -3.36 11.20
C THR A 121 -5.43 -4.25 12.20
N ARG A 122 -5.99 -5.34 11.68
CA ARG A 122 -6.63 -6.39 12.50
C ARG A 122 -5.61 -7.38 13.06
N ARG A 123 -4.33 -7.30 12.66
CA ARG A 123 -3.27 -8.16 13.19
C ARG A 123 -2.78 -7.61 14.53
N GLY A 124 -3.24 -8.21 15.62
CA GLY A 124 -2.90 -7.82 16.99
C GLY A 124 -1.41 -7.52 17.23
N PRO A 125 -0.47 -8.40 16.83
CA PRO A 125 0.97 -8.17 17.03
C PRO A 125 1.54 -6.94 16.30
N LEU A 126 0.88 -6.47 15.24
CA LEU A 126 1.31 -5.32 14.44
C LEU A 126 0.60 -4.03 14.86
N ARG A 127 -0.36 -4.12 15.79
CA ARG A 127 -1.19 -3.00 16.21
C ARG A 127 -0.53 -2.22 17.34
N GLY A 128 -0.39 -0.91 17.18
CA GLY A 128 0.15 -0.01 18.20
C GLY A 128 1.04 1.09 17.64
N PRO A 129 1.74 1.86 18.49
CA PRO A 129 2.71 2.85 18.06
C PRO A 129 3.82 2.22 17.23
N LEU A 130 4.03 2.75 16.02
CA LEU A 130 5.00 2.23 15.05
C LEU A 130 6.41 2.20 15.65
N GLU A 131 6.76 3.23 16.42
CA GLU A 131 8.03 3.40 17.11
C GLU A 131 8.40 2.22 18.01
N ARG A 132 7.41 1.52 18.57
CA ARG A 132 7.65 0.39 19.49
C ARG A 132 7.82 -0.93 18.77
N GLY A 133 7.12 -1.13 17.66
CA GLY A 133 7.18 -2.37 16.89
C GLY A 133 8.29 -2.37 15.83
N PHE A 134 8.56 -1.20 15.26
CA PHE A 134 9.43 -1.01 14.10
C PHE A 134 10.28 0.26 14.25
N PRO A 135 11.17 0.31 15.25
CA PRO A 135 11.96 1.50 15.56
C PRO A 135 12.89 1.93 14.41
N LEU A 136 13.50 0.99 13.67
CA LEU A 136 14.43 1.32 12.59
C LEU A 136 13.69 1.97 11.42
N THR A 137 12.56 1.38 11.01
CA THR A 137 11.71 1.93 9.95
C THR A 137 11.20 3.31 10.35
N THR A 138 10.82 3.48 11.62
CA THR A 138 10.35 4.79 12.09
C THR A 138 11.45 5.84 12.05
N MET A 139 12.68 5.48 12.44
CA MET A 139 13.83 6.38 12.38
C MET A 139 14.19 6.75 10.95
N ALA A 140 14.23 5.78 10.03
CA ALA A 140 14.51 6.00 8.61
C ALA A 140 13.52 6.97 7.95
N LEU A 141 12.24 6.91 8.37
CA LEU A 141 11.15 7.71 7.81
C LEU A 141 10.95 9.06 8.49
N ARG A 142 11.53 9.28 9.68
CA ARG A 142 11.54 10.59 10.31
C ARG A 142 12.49 11.48 9.54
N SER A 143 11.96 12.56 8.98
CA SER A 143 12.73 13.58 8.28
C SER A 143 13.48 14.43 9.29
N ASP A 144 14.48 13.86 9.96
CA ASP A 144 15.30 14.60 10.92
C ASP A 144 16.56 15.08 10.21
N GLY A 145 16.41 16.13 9.41
CA GLY A 145 17.34 17.25 9.56
C GLY A 145 17.04 17.85 10.92
N GLY A 146 17.77 17.42 11.94
CA GLY A 146 17.62 17.98 13.28
C GLY A 146 18.10 19.42 13.29
N ASP A 147 17.18 20.36 13.30
CA ASP A 147 17.43 21.67 13.90
C ASP A 147 17.18 21.51 15.41
N ALA A 148 18.28 21.28 16.11
CA ALA A 148 18.42 21.52 17.55
C ALA A 148 18.59 23.02 17.81
#